data_AF-A0A389MRQ1-F1
#
_entry.id   AF-A0A389MRQ1-F1
#
_cell.length_a   1.000
_cell.length_b   1.000
_cell.length_c   1.000
_cell.angle_alpha   90.00
_cell.angle_beta   90.00
_cell.angle_gamma   90.00
#
_symmetry.space_group_name_H-M   'P 1'
#
loop_
_entity.id
_entity.type
_entity.pdbx_description
1 polymer ?
#
loop_
_entity_poly.entity_id
_entity_poly.type
_entity_poly.pdbx_seq_one_letter_code
_entity_poly.pdbx_strand_id
1 'polypeptide(L)' 'MKGPTNGARSFLTELARHKGFVSRKHLPPVCSREQERARRECHRNGWAAWGRDLPCDPAGWAITDDGRAALSEPPNG' A
#
# COMPACT_ATOMS: atom_id res chain seq x y z
N MET A 1 15.85 -5.17 9.18
CA MET A 1 14.82 -5.25 8.11
C MET A 1 15.19 -4.21 7.05
N LYS A 2 15.13 -4.53 5.75
CA LYS A 2 15.36 -3.51 4.70
C LYS A 2 14.13 -2.61 4.63
N GLY A 3 14.32 -1.29 4.60
CA GLY A 3 13.22 -0.32 4.51
C GLY A 3 12.46 -0.40 3.17
N PRO A 4 11.31 0.28 3.04
CA PRO A 4 10.52 0.31 1.81
C PRO A 4 11.32 0.91 0.65
N THR A 5 11.24 0.28 -0.53
CA THR A 5 11.76 0.86 -1.77
C THR A 5 11.03 2.17 -2.13
N ASN A 6 11.60 2.98 -3.02
CA ASN A 6 10.95 4.21 -3.50
C ASN A 6 9.56 3.96 -4.12
N GLY A 7 9.38 2.80 -4.77
CA GLY A 7 8.09 2.36 -5.29
C GLY A 7 7.09 2.03 -4.17
N ALA A 8 7.52 1.26 -3.17
CA ALA A 8 6.70 0.93 -2.01
C ALA A 8 6.29 2.18 -1.22
N ARG A 9 7.23 3.12 -1.00
CA ARG A 9 6.96 4.40 -0.34
C ARG A 9 5.92 5.22 -1.11
N SER A 10 6.08 5.33 -2.44
CA SER A 10 5.10 6.05 -3.28
C SER A 10 3.70 5.44 -3.18
N PHE A 11 3.60 4.10 -3.17
CA PHE A 11 2.32 3.42 -3.02
C PHE A 11 1.69 3.64 -1.63
N LEU A 12 2.47 3.57 -0.56
CA LEU A 12 2.00 3.81 0.81
C LEU A 12 1.56 5.27 1.03
N THR A 13 2.30 6.23 0.47
CA THR A 13 1.90 7.64 0.46
C THR A 13 0.56 7.83 -0.25
N GLU A 14 0.36 7.16 -1.38
CA GLU A 14 -0.92 7.22 -2.09
C GLU A 14 -2.05 6.61 -1.26
N LEU A 15 -1.85 5.43 -0.66
CA LEU A 15 -2.83 4.85 0.26
C LEU A 15 -3.18 5.82 1.40
N ALA A 16 -2.19 6.47 2.02
CA ALA A 16 -2.39 7.42 3.10
C ALA A 16 -3.21 8.65 2.64
N ARG A 17 -2.97 9.15 1.42
CA ARG A 17 -3.76 10.25 0.82
C ARG A 17 -5.23 9.87 0.69
N HIS A 18 -5.53 8.59 0.42
CA HIS A 18 -6.89 8.07 0.37
C HIS A 18 -7.34 7.50 1.74
N LYS A 19 -6.87 8.09 2.84
CA LYS A 19 -7.24 7.72 4.22
C LYS A 19 -6.95 6.25 4.59
N GLY A 20 -5.91 5.70 3.99
CA GLY A 20 -5.48 4.32 4.20
C GLY A 20 -6.22 3.29 3.36
N PHE A 21 -7.07 3.71 2.41
CA PHE A 21 -7.83 2.80 1.56
C PHE A 21 -7.91 3.26 0.10
N VAL A 22 -7.53 2.39 -0.84
CA VAL A 22 -7.69 2.63 -2.28
C VAL A 22 -8.41 1.46 -2.92
N SER A 23 -9.64 1.71 -3.37
CA SER A 23 -10.36 0.76 -4.22
C SER A 23 -9.69 0.65 -5.60
N ARG A 24 -9.77 -0.54 -6.20
CA ARG A 24 -9.25 -0.79 -7.56
C ARG A 24 -9.79 0.18 -8.62
N LYS A 25 -11.00 0.71 -8.43
CA LYS A 25 -11.61 1.69 -9.35
C LYS A 25 -10.89 3.05 -9.37
N HIS A 26 -10.18 3.39 -8.29
CA HIS A 26 -9.38 4.61 -8.18
C HIS A 26 -7.94 4.43 -8.68
N LEU A 27 -7.52 3.17 -8.89
CA LEU A 27 -6.26 2.89 -9.55
C LEU A 27 -6.45 3.05 -11.07
N PRO A 28 -5.43 3.53 -11.80
CA PRO A 28 -5.48 3.56 -13.25
C PRO A 28 -5.76 2.15 -13.79
N PRO A 29 -6.56 2.01 -14.87
CA PRO A 29 -6.98 0.72 -15.42
C PRO A 29 -5.79 -0.17 -15.82
N VAL A 30 -4.66 0.45 -16.13
CA VAL A 30 -3.36 -0.20 -16.30
C VAL A 30 -2.44 0.34 -15.22
N CYS A 31 -2.17 -0.45 -14.18
CA CYS A 31 -1.05 -0.18 -13.30
C CYS A 31 0.25 -0.54 -14.01
N SER A 32 1.28 0.30 -13.86
CA SER A 32 2.61 -0.01 -14.36
C SER A 32 3.15 -1.28 -13.67
N ARG A 33 4.09 -1.97 -14.34
CA ARG A 33 4.80 -3.12 -13.73
C ARG A 33 5.46 -2.74 -12.40
N GLU A 34 5.94 -1.51 -12.29
CA GLU A 34 6.53 -0.97 -11.07
C GLU A 34 5.50 -0.77 -9.96
N GLN A 35 4.31 -0.24 -10.27
CA GLN A 35 3.22 -0.09 -9.31
C GLN A 35 2.69 -1.44 -8.81
N GLU A 36 2.61 -2.44 -9.69
CA GLU A 36 2.27 -3.82 -9.30
C GLU A 36 3.36 -4.43 -8.41
N ARG A 37 4.63 -4.21 -8.74
CA ARG A 37 5.75 -4.65 -7.91
C ARG A 37 5.71 -4.00 -6.52
N ALA A 38 5.51 -2.69 -6.45
CA ALA A 38 5.39 -1.95 -5.21
C ALA A 38 4.23 -2.44 -4.33
N ARG A 39 3.05 -2.67 -4.93
CA ARG A 39 1.88 -3.22 -4.22
C ARG A 39 2.16 -4.59 -3.62
N ARG A 40 2.75 -5.50 -4.40
CA ARG A 40 3.15 -6.84 -3.94
C ARG A 40 4.22 -6.80 -2.86
N GLU A 41 5.15 -5.86 -2.97
CA GLU A 41 6.18 -5.63 -1.96
C GLU A 41 5.55 -5.17 -0.64
N CYS A 42 4.65 -4.19 -0.67
CA CYS A 42 3.94 -3.73 0.53
C CYS A 42 3.09 -4.84 1.15
N HIS A 43 2.42 -5.65 0.33
CA HIS A 43 1.70 -6.83 0.79
C HIS A 43 2.61 -7.84 1.50
N ARG A 44 3.73 -8.20 0.86
CA ARG A 44 4.67 -9.19 1.38
C ARG A 44 5.33 -8.75 2.69
N ASN A 45 5.55 -7.45 2.86
CA ASN A 45 6.15 -6.89 4.06
C ASN A 45 5.12 -6.49 5.14
N GLY A 46 3.83 -6.75 4.92
CA GLY A 46 2.77 -6.47 5.90
C GLY A 46 2.42 -4.99 6.07
N TRP A 47 2.80 -4.12 5.14
CA TRP A 47 2.49 -2.68 5.20
C TRP A 47 1.09 -2.35 4.66
N ALA A 48 0.56 -3.21 3.80
CA ALA A 48 -0.77 -3.08 3.23
C ALA A 48 -1.39 -4.46 3.00
N ALA A 49 -2.70 -4.57 3.11
CA ALA A 49 -3.46 -5.78 2.83
C ALA A 49 -4.37 -5.58 1.62
N TRP A 50 -4.60 -6.65 0.86
CA TRP A 50 -5.65 -6.69 -0.14
C TRP A 50 -6.95 -7.15 0.53
N GLY A 51 -7.91 -6.24 0.68
CA GLY A 51 -9.20 -6.52 1.29
C GLY A 51 -10.24 -6.92 0.25
N ARG A 52 -10.79 -8.14 0.40
CA ARG A 52 -12.06 -8.54 -0.23
C ARG A 52 -13.22 -8.65 0.77
N ASP A 53 -12.93 -8.70 2.07
CA ASP A 53 -13.89 -9.04 3.14
C ASP A 53 -14.31 -7.85 4.02
N LEU A 54 -14.14 -6.61 3.56
CA LEU A 54 -14.77 -5.48 4.22
C LEU A 54 -16.23 -5.38 3.75
N PRO A 55 -17.22 -5.38 4.66
CA PRO A 55 -18.63 -5.60 4.35
C PRO A 55 -19.28 -4.55 3.43
N CYS A 56 -18.53 -3.54 2.97
CA CYS A 56 -19.03 -2.39 2.23
C CYS A 56 -18.21 -2.03 0.98
N ASP A 57 -17.08 -2.69 0.66
CA ASP A 57 -16.10 -2.11 -0.28
C ASP A 57 -15.72 -2.98 -1.50
N PRO A 58 -15.76 -2.43 -2.74
CA PRO A 58 -15.18 -3.09 -3.91
C PRO A 58 -13.67 -3.31 -3.74
N ALA A 59 -13.23 -4.54 -4.06
CA ALA A 59 -11.86 -5.04 -3.94
C ALA A 59 -10.78 -3.94 -4.02
N GLY A 60 -10.01 -3.79 -2.93
CA GLY A 60 -9.12 -2.66 -2.74
C GLY A 60 -7.92 -2.98 -1.84
N TRP A 61 -7.00 -2.03 -1.79
CA TRP A 61 -5.84 -2.07 -0.89
C TRP A 61 -6.13 -1.22 0.35
N ALA A 62 -5.76 -1.73 1.52
CA ALA A 62 -5.84 -1.01 2.79
C ALA A 62 -4.47 -1.01 3.48
N ILE A 63 -4.17 0.03 4.25
CA ILE A 63 -3.05 0.02 5.21
C ILE A 63 -3.43 -0.95 6.33
N THR A 64 -2.47 -1.78 6.78
CA THR A 64 -2.66 -2.69 7.92
C THR A 64 -2.80 -1.92 9.24
N ASP A 65 -3.43 -2.53 10.25
CA ASP A 65 -3.68 -1.89 11.55
C ASP A 65 -2.38 -1.40 12.22
N ASP A 66 -1.28 -2.09 11.96
CA ASP A 66 0.08 -1.84 12.43
C ASP A 66 0.92 -0.98 11.45
N GLY A 67 0.28 -0.35 10.46
CA GLY A 67 0.85 0.50 9.40
C GLY A 67 1.68 1.73 9.82
N ARG A 68 2.00 1.85 11.11
CA ARG A 68 2.84 2.90 11.71
C ARG A 68 4.29 2.83 11.22
N ALA A 69 4.82 1.65 10.91
CA ALA A 69 6.18 1.49 10.37
C ALA A 69 6.28 1.72 8.84
N ALA A 70 5.15 1.85 8.15
CA ALA A 70 5.09 1.97 6.69
C ALA A 70 5.21 3.43 6.21
N LEU A 71 4.69 4.38 6.99
CA LEU A 71 4.71 5.83 6.70
C LEU A 71 5.80 6.59 7.47
N SER A 72 6.15 6.10 8.67
CA SER A 72 7.22 6.67 9.46
C SER A 72 8.54 6.23 8.86
N GLU A 73 9.38 7.19 8.52
CA GLU A 73 10.71 7.04 7.92
C GLU A 73 11.56 5.86 8.44
N PRO A 74 12.54 5.38 7.64
CA PRO A 74 13.53 4.45 8.15
C PRO A 74 14.24 5.06 9.36
N PRO A 75 14.40 4.31 10.47
CA PRO A 75 15.32 4.73 11.52
C PRO A 75 16.77 4.63 10.99
N ASN A 76 17.32 5.79 10.64
CA ASN A 76 18.73 6.18 10.46
C ASN A 76 19.52 5.68 9.24
N GLY A 77 20.10 6.65 8.53
CA GLY A 77 21.08 6.56 7.46
C GLY A 77 21.18 7.90 6.73
#